data_AF-A0A350SZV0-F1
#
_entry.id   AF-A0A350SZV0-F1
#
_cell.length_a   1.000
_cell.length_b   1.000
_cell.length_c   1.000
_cell.angle_alpha   90.00
_cell.angle_beta   90.00
_cell.angle_gamma   90.00
#
_symmetry.space_group_name_H-M   'P 1'
#
loop_
_entity.id
_entity.type
_entity.pdbx_description
1 polymer ?
#
loop_
_entity_poly.entity_id
_entity_poly.type
_entity_poly.pdbx_seq_one_letter_code
_entity_poly.pdbx_strand_id
1 'polypeptide(L)'
;AFGEALQPAFSDYIDLVLENARVLSETVQEHGLRVVSGGTDNHLLLVDLTTAGISGRKAERALEAAGITVNKNAIPNDSRPPMQTSGIRLGTPAVSTRGFSPDDMRRIGSWIADIVHAPDDEALIGRIGAEVHELAAGYPLPGVGVDA
;
A
#
# COMPACT_ATOMS: atom_id res chain seq x y z
N ALA A 1 -16.53 -15.40 10.60
CA ALA A 1 -16.96 -14.03 10.25
C ALA A 1 -17.68 -13.34 11.40
N PHE A 2 -19.02 -13.37 11.54
CA PHE A 2 -19.69 -12.53 12.57
C PHE A 2 -19.28 -12.87 14.01
N GLY A 3 -19.17 -14.16 14.37
CA GLY A 3 -18.72 -14.56 15.71
C GLY A 3 -17.27 -14.17 16.04
N GLU A 4 -16.41 -14.10 15.02
CA GLU A 4 -15.01 -13.66 15.14
C GLU A 4 -14.94 -12.14 15.32
N ALA A 5 -15.75 -11.39 14.57
CA ALA A 5 -15.87 -9.93 14.67
C ALA A 5 -16.39 -9.45 16.03
N LEU A 6 -17.06 -10.32 16.79
CA LEU A 6 -17.52 -10.04 18.15
C LEU A 6 -16.46 -10.32 19.23
N GLN A 7 -15.31 -10.90 18.88
CA GLN A 7 -14.25 -11.17 19.85
C GLN A 7 -13.46 -9.90 20.16
N PRO A 8 -12.98 -9.71 21.41
CA PRO A 8 -12.16 -8.54 21.78
C PRO A 8 -10.93 -8.34 20.89
N ALA A 9 -10.26 -9.43 20.50
CA ALA A 9 -9.09 -9.40 19.62
C ALA A 9 -9.39 -8.80 18.23
N PHE A 10 -10.65 -8.80 17.78
CA PHE A 10 -11.02 -8.14 16.54
C PHE A 10 -10.95 -6.61 16.67
N SER A 11 -11.20 -6.06 17.86
CA SER A 11 -10.99 -4.64 18.13
C SER A 11 -9.52 -4.26 18.00
N ASP A 12 -8.62 -5.04 18.61
CA ASP A 12 -7.17 -4.82 18.52
C ASP A 12 -6.68 -4.89 17.05
N TYR A 13 -7.24 -5.81 16.26
CA TYR A 13 -6.99 -5.88 14.82
C TYR A 13 -7.44 -4.61 14.09
N ILE A 14 -8.61 -4.07 14.41
CA ILE A 14 -9.10 -2.83 13.79
C ILE A 14 -8.20 -1.64 14.16
N ASP A 15 -7.74 -1.56 15.42
CA ASP A 15 -6.81 -0.52 15.85
C ASP A 15 -5.49 -0.60 15.06
N LEU A 16 -4.95 -1.81 14.85
CA LEU A 16 -3.78 -2.03 14.02
C LEU A 16 -4.01 -1.61 12.56
N VAL A 17 -5.18 -1.91 11.98
CA VAL A 17 -5.53 -1.52 10.61
C VAL A 17 -5.48 0.01 10.45
N LEU A 18 -6.05 0.74 11.41
CA LEU A 18 -6.11 2.20 11.39
C LEU A 18 -4.72 2.82 11.62
N GLU A 19 -3.96 2.30 12.59
CA GLU A 19 -2.59 2.74 12.84
C GLU A 19 -1.70 2.55 11.60
N ASN A 20 -1.77 1.36 10.98
CA ASN A 20 -1.03 1.06 9.77
C ASN A 20 -1.40 2.01 8.63
N ALA A 21 -2.70 2.33 8.45
CA ALA A 21 -3.14 3.23 7.39
C ALA A 21 -2.62 4.66 7.61
N ARG A 22 -2.62 5.10 8.86
CA ARG A 22 -2.06 6.40 9.26
C ARG A 22 -0.57 6.47 8.97
N VAL A 23 0.21 5.48 9.42
CA VAL A 23 1.66 5.45 9.23
C VAL A 23 2.05 5.35 7.75
N LEU A 24 1.33 4.52 6.97
CA LEU A 24 1.54 4.45 5.53
C LEU A 24 1.27 5.81 4.85
N SER A 25 0.22 6.51 5.27
CA SER A 25 -0.13 7.85 4.79
C SER A 25 0.91 8.91 5.13
N GLU A 26 1.39 8.94 6.38
CA GLU A 26 2.44 9.84 6.81
C GLU A 26 3.74 9.58 6.02
N THR A 27 4.12 8.31 5.88
CA THR A 27 5.34 7.91 5.16
C THR A 27 5.32 8.36 3.70
N VAL A 28 4.27 8.04 2.93
CA VAL A 28 4.26 8.44 1.50
C VAL A 28 4.27 9.97 1.33
N GLN A 29 3.71 10.71 2.29
CA GLN A 29 3.77 12.18 2.31
C GLN A 29 5.17 12.71 2.63
N GLU A 30 5.88 12.09 3.58
CA GLU A 30 7.29 12.40 3.88
C GLU A 30 8.19 12.19 2.65
N HIS A 31 7.85 11.22 1.79
CA HIS A 31 8.52 10.98 0.51
C HIS A 31 7.97 11.81 -0.67
N GLY A 32 7.22 12.87 -0.40
CA GLY A 32 6.81 13.87 -1.38
C GLY A 32 5.62 13.50 -2.27
N LEU A 33 4.89 12.43 -1.93
CA LEU A 33 3.63 12.11 -2.60
C LEU A 33 2.45 12.78 -1.90
N ARG A 34 1.48 13.28 -2.68
CA ARG A 34 0.29 13.91 -2.11
C ARG A 34 -0.76 12.86 -1.77
N VAL A 35 -1.24 12.86 -0.54
CA VAL A 35 -2.44 12.09 -0.16
C VAL A 35 -3.67 12.98 -0.32
N VAL A 36 -4.70 12.49 -1.00
CA VAL A 36 -5.99 13.19 -1.11
C VAL A 36 -6.54 13.40 0.31
N SER A 37 -7.13 14.58 0.57
CA SER A 37 -7.52 15.06 1.91
C SER A 37 -6.39 15.24 2.95
N GLY A 38 -5.12 14.99 2.61
CA GLY A 38 -3.96 15.20 3.50
C GLY A 38 -3.74 14.13 4.56
N GLY A 39 -4.45 13.00 4.49
CA GLY A 39 -4.37 11.93 5.47
C GLY A 39 -5.42 10.86 5.25
N THR A 40 -5.68 10.07 6.30
CA THR A 40 -6.79 9.12 6.35
C THR A 40 -7.29 8.93 7.78
N ASP A 41 -8.61 8.74 7.90
CA ASP A 41 -9.29 8.39 9.16
C ASP A 41 -9.84 6.94 9.11
N ASN A 42 -9.44 6.15 8.10
CA ASN A 42 -9.91 4.78 7.92
C ASN A 42 -8.79 3.88 7.35
N HIS A 43 -9.18 2.72 6.82
CA HIS A 43 -8.28 1.65 6.39
C HIS A 43 -7.62 1.85 5.01
N LEU A 44 -7.90 2.96 4.32
CA LEU A 44 -7.37 3.23 2.98
C LEU A 44 -6.90 4.67 2.81
N LEU A 45 -6.05 4.90 1.82
CA LEU A 45 -5.64 6.22 1.38
C LEU A 45 -5.59 6.28 -0.15
N LEU A 46 -5.78 7.49 -0.68
CA LEU A 46 -5.73 7.77 -2.11
C LEU A 46 -4.55 8.69 -2.38
N VAL A 47 -3.55 8.17 -3.09
CA VAL A 47 -2.33 8.90 -3.42
C VAL A 47 -2.47 9.52 -4.80
N ASP A 48 -2.19 10.81 -4.90
CA ASP A 48 -2.12 11.55 -6.16
C ASP A 48 -0.69 11.51 -6.71
N LEU A 49 -0.57 11.06 -7.97
CA LEU A 49 0.67 10.86 -8.69
C LEU A 49 0.98 11.98 -9.69
N THR A 50 0.16 13.05 -9.74
CA THR A 50 0.36 14.17 -10.66
C THR A 50 1.72 14.84 -10.48
N THR A 51 2.19 15.00 -9.23
CA THR A 51 3.51 15.56 -8.92
C THR A 51 4.66 14.66 -9.37
N ALA A 52 4.46 13.34 -9.36
CA ALA A 52 5.41 12.36 -9.90
C ALA A 52 5.35 12.26 -11.44
N GLY A 53 4.38 12.89 -12.09
CA GLY A 53 4.26 12.92 -13.56
C GLY A 53 3.79 11.61 -14.20
N ILE A 54 3.43 10.58 -13.42
CA ILE A 54 3.10 9.24 -13.94
C ILE A 54 1.61 8.92 -13.78
N SER A 55 1.07 8.05 -14.64
CA SER A 55 -0.32 7.58 -14.54
C SER A 55 -0.48 6.52 -13.46
N GLY A 56 -1.69 6.41 -12.91
CA GLY A 56 -2.03 5.33 -11.98
C GLY A 56 -1.80 3.95 -12.60
N ARG A 57 -2.09 3.79 -13.90
CA ARG A 57 -1.77 2.57 -14.66
C ARG A 57 -0.27 2.27 -14.72
N LYS A 58 0.59 3.29 -14.86
CA LYS A 58 2.05 3.09 -14.88
C LYS A 58 2.55 2.69 -13.49
N ALA A 59 2.12 3.40 -12.45
CA ALA A 59 2.45 3.08 -11.06
C ALA A 59 2.00 1.66 -10.68
N GLU A 60 0.75 1.29 -10.98
CA GLU A 60 0.19 -0.04 -10.73
C GLU A 60 1.09 -1.15 -11.30
N ARG A 61 1.56 -1.00 -12.54
CA ARG A 61 2.43 -1.98 -13.21
C ARG A 61 3.84 -2.05 -12.62
N ALA A 62 4.43 -0.89 -12.32
CA ALA A 62 5.78 -0.85 -11.76
C ALA A 62 5.82 -1.44 -10.34
N LEU A 63 4.80 -1.14 -9.53
CA LEU A 63 4.63 -1.70 -8.19
C LEU A 63 4.34 -3.20 -8.23
N GLU A 64 3.49 -3.65 -9.16
CA GLU A 64 3.21 -5.07 -9.39
C GLU A 64 4.49 -5.86 -9.74
N ALA A 65 5.38 -5.28 -10.54
CA ALA A 65 6.68 -5.90 -10.87
C ALA A 65 7.60 -6.07 -9.64
N ALA A 66 7.42 -5.27 -8.58
CA ALA A 66 8.09 -5.43 -7.29
C ALA A 66 7.28 -6.29 -6.29
N GLY A 67 6.17 -6.91 -6.71
CA GLY A 67 5.30 -7.69 -5.82
C GLY A 67 4.40 -6.86 -4.90
N ILE A 68 4.25 -5.55 -5.16
CA ILE A 68 3.37 -4.65 -4.41
C ILE A 68 2.08 -4.44 -5.20
N THR A 69 1.03 -5.18 -4.84
CA THR A 69 -0.27 -5.08 -5.53
C THR A 69 -1.06 -3.86 -5.06
N VAL A 70 -1.36 -2.95 -5.99
CA VAL A 70 -2.20 -1.77 -5.77
C VAL A 70 -3.28 -1.65 -6.82
N ASN A 71 -4.17 -0.65 -6.67
CA ASN A 71 -5.18 -0.33 -7.68
C ASN A 71 -5.01 1.10 -8.17
N LYS A 72 -4.87 1.31 -9.48
CA LYS A 72 -5.01 2.63 -10.10
C LYS A 72 -6.41 3.17 -9.82
N ASN A 73 -6.50 4.43 -9.43
CA ASN A 73 -7.75 5.01 -8.98
C ASN A 73 -7.84 6.48 -9.40
N ALA A 74 -9.04 6.90 -9.82
CA ALA A 74 -9.27 8.30 -10.14
C ALA A 74 -9.14 9.18 -8.89
N ILE A 75 -8.65 10.40 -9.07
CA ILE A 75 -8.60 11.42 -8.02
C ILE A 75 -9.65 12.52 -8.27
N PRO A 76 -9.96 13.38 -7.29
CA PRO A 76 -10.85 14.52 -7.54
C PRO A 76 -10.35 15.38 -8.71
N ASN A 77 -11.24 15.70 -9.66
CA ASN A 77 -10.92 16.43 -10.88
C ASN A 77 -9.83 15.77 -11.75
N ASP A 78 -9.78 14.44 -11.80
CA ASP A 78 -8.80 13.71 -12.62
C ASP A 78 -8.85 14.12 -14.09
N SER A 79 -7.72 14.58 -14.62
CA SER A 79 -7.58 14.98 -16.03
C SER A 79 -7.33 13.80 -16.96
N ARG A 80 -6.95 12.62 -16.42
CA ARG A 80 -6.68 11.42 -17.20
C ARG A 80 -7.94 10.56 -17.36
N PRO A 81 -8.05 9.80 -18.46
CA PRO A 81 -9.19 8.93 -18.68
C PRO A 81 -9.23 7.78 -17.65
N PRO A 82 -10.41 7.16 -17.41
CA PRO A 82 -10.59 6.09 -16.41
C PRO A 82 -9.65 4.88 -16.56
N MET A 83 -9.16 4.59 -17.77
CA MET A 83 -8.21 3.50 -18.02
C MET A 83 -6.76 3.83 -17.64
N GLN A 84 -6.46 5.10 -17.34
CA GLN A 84 -5.13 5.57 -16.95
C GLN A 84 -5.10 6.07 -15.51
N THR A 85 -6.04 6.97 -15.14
CA THR A 85 -6.14 7.64 -13.83
C THR A 85 -4.86 8.39 -13.39
N SER A 86 -4.99 9.26 -12.40
CA SER A 86 -3.88 10.03 -11.84
C SER A 86 -3.53 9.67 -10.39
N GLY A 87 -4.09 8.58 -9.85
CA GLY A 87 -3.77 8.12 -8.51
C GLY A 87 -3.70 6.61 -8.35
N ILE A 88 -3.32 6.19 -7.15
CA ILE A 88 -3.40 4.81 -6.67
C ILE A 88 -4.09 4.77 -5.31
N ARG A 89 -4.87 3.72 -5.07
CA ARG A 89 -5.50 3.45 -3.78
C ARG A 89 -4.73 2.37 -3.04
N LEU A 90 -4.38 2.66 -1.79
CA LEU A 90 -3.68 1.76 -0.89
C LEU A 90 -4.61 1.43 0.28
N GLY A 91 -4.53 0.21 0.80
CA GLY A 91 -5.30 -0.21 1.96
C GLY A 91 -4.53 -1.21 2.82
N THR A 92 -4.75 -1.15 4.13
CA THR A 92 -3.99 -1.91 5.13
C THR A 92 -4.65 -3.16 5.71
N PRO A 93 -5.95 -3.50 5.51
CA PRO A 93 -6.55 -4.69 6.11
C PRO A 93 -5.79 -5.99 5.82
N ALA A 94 -5.45 -6.25 4.55
CA ALA A 94 -4.85 -7.53 4.15
C ALA A 94 -3.49 -7.80 4.82
N VAL A 95 -2.62 -6.79 4.88
CA VAL A 95 -1.31 -6.92 5.54
C VAL A 95 -1.44 -6.92 7.06
N SER A 96 -2.39 -6.18 7.62
CA SER A 96 -2.65 -6.16 9.07
C SER A 96 -3.20 -7.51 9.55
N THR A 97 -4.03 -8.20 8.74
CA THR A 97 -4.48 -9.58 9.04
C THR A 97 -3.31 -10.56 9.10
N ARG A 98 -2.23 -10.31 8.35
CA ARG A 98 -0.99 -11.10 8.41
C ARG A 98 -0.07 -10.73 9.58
N GLY A 99 -0.38 -9.64 10.29
CA GLY A 99 0.39 -9.15 11.44
C GLY A 99 1.45 -8.11 11.12
N PHE A 100 1.42 -7.49 9.93
CA PHE A 100 2.39 -6.44 9.58
C PHE A 100 2.26 -5.24 10.52
N SER A 101 3.40 -4.75 10.98
CA SER A 101 3.51 -3.68 11.96
C SER A 101 3.54 -2.29 11.33
N PRO A 102 3.39 -1.22 12.14
CA PRO A 102 3.61 0.15 11.68
C PRO A 102 5.02 0.38 11.09
N ASP A 103 6.04 -0.30 11.62
CA ASP A 103 7.41 -0.22 11.07
C ASP A 103 7.48 -0.81 9.66
N ASP A 104 6.74 -1.88 9.39
CA ASP A 104 6.63 -2.44 8.04
C ASP A 104 5.89 -1.51 7.09
N MET A 105 4.88 -0.76 7.59
CA MET A 105 4.18 0.25 6.79
C MET A 105 5.10 1.41 6.39
N ARG A 106 6.07 1.79 7.23
CA ARG A 106 7.11 2.77 6.85
C ARG A 106 8.00 2.24 5.73
N ARG A 107 8.43 0.97 5.82
CA ARG A 107 9.22 0.33 4.76
C ARG A 107 8.44 0.27 3.45
N ILE A 108 7.19 -0.19 3.50
CA ILE A 108 6.30 -0.28 2.34
C ILE A 108 6.02 1.09 1.73
N GLY A 109 5.77 2.11 2.57
CA GLY A 109 5.56 3.48 2.10
C GLY A 109 6.78 4.06 1.37
N SER A 110 7.98 3.83 1.90
CA SER A 110 9.24 4.21 1.24
C SER A 110 9.41 3.52 -0.11
N TRP A 111 9.22 2.20 -0.16
CA TRP A 111 9.31 1.44 -1.42
C TRP A 111 8.31 1.90 -2.48
N ILE A 112 7.07 2.18 -2.07
CA ILE A 112 6.04 2.71 -2.98
C ILE A 112 6.51 4.04 -3.56
N ALA A 113 7.02 4.95 -2.73
CA ALA A 113 7.47 6.26 -3.19
C ALA A 113 8.68 6.16 -4.12
N ASP A 114 9.68 5.34 -3.78
CA ASP A 114 10.86 5.11 -4.61
C ASP A 114 10.48 4.61 -6.01
N ILE A 115 9.60 3.61 -6.09
CA ILE A 115 9.12 3.07 -7.37
C ILE A 115 8.27 4.09 -8.14
N VAL A 116 7.42 4.87 -7.46
CA VAL A 116 6.62 5.91 -8.11
C VAL A 116 7.51 7.00 -8.73
N HIS A 117 8.61 7.37 -8.08
CA HIS A 117 9.54 8.37 -8.59
C HIS A 117 10.48 7.83 -9.67
N ALA A 118 10.73 6.52 -9.70
CA ALA A 118 11.58 5.85 -10.69
C ALA A 118 10.92 4.57 -11.28
N PRO A 119 9.77 4.69 -11.97
CA PRO A 119 8.95 3.53 -12.37
C PRO A 119 9.51 2.71 -13.53
N ASP A 120 10.59 3.16 -14.16
CA ASP A 120 11.29 2.47 -15.25
C ASP A 120 12.68 1.96 -14.80
N ASP A 121 13.06 2.13 -13.52
CA ASP A 121 14.32 1.62 -12.98
C ASP A 121 14.19 0.15 -12.58
N GLU A 122 14.46 -0.73 -13.54
CA GLU A 122 14.36 -2.19 -13.35
C GLU A 122 15.27 -2.72 -12.24
N ALA A 123 16.43 -2.09 -12.00
CA ALA A 123 17.36 -2.51 -10.94
C ALA A 123 16.81 -2.16 -9.56
N LEU A 124 16.25 -0.95 -9.39
CA LEU A 124 15.54 -0.54 -8.19
C LEU A 124 14.35 -1.46 -7.91
N ILE A 125 13.50 -1.69 -8.91
CA ILE A 125 12.30 -2.52 -8.82
C ILE A 125 12.68 -3.96 -8.44
N GLY A 126 13.71 -4.53 -9.06
CA GLY A 126 14.19 -5.88 -8.76
C GLY A 126 14.73 -6.01 -7.33
N ARG A 127 15.49 -5.02 -6.86
CA ARG A 127 15.98 -4.98 -5.47
C ARG A 127 14.83 -4.90 -4.46
N ILE A 128 13.90 -3.96 -4.67
CA ILE A 128 12.72 -3.82 -3.80
C ILE A 128 11.87 -5.10 -3.84
N GLY A 129 11.71 -5.73 -5.00
CA GLY A 129 10.99 -6.99 -5.12
C GLY A 129 11.57 -8.11 -4.27
N ALA A 130 12.90 -8.20 -4.16
CA ALA A 130 13.54 -9.16 -3.26
C ALA A 130 13.26 -8.83 -1.78
N GLU A 131 13.33 -7.55 -1.40
CA GLU A 131 13.05 -7.10 -0.03
C GLU A 131 11.57 -7.29 0.36
N VAL A 132 10.64 -7.05 -0.58
CA VAL A 132 9.20 -7.31 -0.42
C VAL A 132 8.94 -8.80 -0.21
N HIS A 133 9.61 -9.66 -0.99
CA HIS A 133 9.48 -11.11 -0.83
C HIS A 133 10.00 -11.59 0.53
N GLU A 134 11.17 -11.11 0.96
CA GLU A 134 11.75 -11.43 2.26
C GLU A 134 10.83 -10.97 3.41
N LEU A 135 10.32 -9.74 3.35
CA LEU A 135 9.37 -9.23 4.34
C LEU A 135 8.11 -10.10 4.39
N ALA A 136 7.52 -10.38 3.22
CA ALA A 136 6.29 -11.16 3.14
C ALA A 136 6.49 -12.61 3.61
N ALA A 137 7.65 -13.23 3.39
CA ALA A 137 7.94 -14.58 3.86
C ALA A 137 8.01 -14.68 5.40
N GLY A 138 8.31 -13.57 6.09
CA GLY A 138 8.34 -13.51 7.55
C GLY A 138 6.98 -13.59 8.24
N TYR A 139 5.87 -13.49 7.49
CA TYR A 139 4.51 -13.45 8.04
C TYR A 139 3.65 -14.61 7.53
N PRO A 140 2.83 -15.24 8.39
CA PRO A 140 1.95 -16.33 7.98
C PRO A 140 0.89 -15.88 6.96
N LEU A 141 0.34 -16.85 6.23
CA LEU A 141 -0.83 -16.65 5.37
C LEU A 141 -2.08 -17.18 6.08
N PRO A 142 -3.01 -16.29 6.48
CA PRO A 142 -4.27 -16.70 7.10
C PRO A 142 -5.05 -17.66 6.21
N GLY A 143 -5.62 -18.72 6.80
CA GLY A 143 -6.46 -19.68 6.09
C GLY A 143 -5.69 -20.75 5.30
N VAL A 144 -4.36 -20.73 5.29
CA VAL A 144 -3.52 -21.80 4.76
C VAL A 144 -2.84 -22.49 5.93
N GLY A 145 -2.98 -23.81 6.04
CA GLY A 145 -2.22 -24.57 7.03
C GLY A 145 -0.73 -24.46 6.72
N VAL A 146 0.11 -24.31 7.74
CA VAL A 146 1.57 -24.13 7.61
C VAL A 146 2.32 -25.37 7.06
N ASP A 147 1.58 -26.38 6.59
CA ASP A 147 2.07 -27.63 6.00
C ASP A 147 1.63 -27.79 4.52
N ALA A 148 1.68 -26.72 3.72
CA ALA A 148 1.40 -26.75 2.28
C ALA A 148 2.63 -26.37 1.45
#